data_AF-A0A820INS5-F1
#
_entry.id   AF-A0A820INS5-F1
#
_cell.length_a   1.000
_cell.length_b   1.000
_cell.length_c   1.000
_cell.angle_alpha   90.00
_cell.angle_beta   90.00
_cell.angle_gamma   90.00
#
_symmetry.space_group_name_H-M   'P 1'
#
loop_
_entity.id
_entity.type
_entity.pdbx_description
1 polymer ?
#
loop_
_entity_poly.entity_id
_entity_poly.type
_entity_poly.pdbx_seq_one_letter_code
_entity_poly.pdbx_strand_id
1 'polypeptide(L)'
;MTMMKIIYFLLLFIVPIKCIEWKKENHTYVVVPNKTIRPNQLYGFRIFDSKQKTLLYQLKVSSKDMDTAMLVDNPTKNMVGNLEGIWIDKAFNSTFSVYDNKLIKWTDGIIQSKWHLLSPYYTMEYNNEQFIAKWKGVSRQANVYTKNQNELLAEWRPPTLSLLWKYPKYNLKIYSNKLPDAIYFFLLLVMDHRYLDYDS
;
A
#
# COMPACT_ATOMS: atom_id res chain seq x y z
N MET A 1 52.60 -7.38 13.90
CA MET A 1 51.23 -6.89 13.69
C MET A 1 50.53 -6.94 15.04
N THR A 2 50.38 -5.78 15.68
CA THR A 2 50.18 -5.64 17.13
C THR A 2 48.80 -6.12 17.59
N MET A 3 48.76 -6.77 18.76
CA MET A 3 47.58 -7.33 19.43
C MET A 3 46.37 -6.37 19.51
N MET A 4 46.64 -5.06 19.51
CA MET A 4 45.64 -3.99 19.41
C MET A 4 44.78 -4.05 18.13
N LYS A 5 45.34 -4.48 17.00
CA LYS A 5 44.59 -4.61 15.74
C LYS A 5 43.61 -5.78 15.78
N ILE A 6 43.92 -6.85 16.50
CA ILE A 6 43.04 -8.03 16.66
C ILE A 6 41.84 -7.68 17.56
N ILE A 7 42.07 -6.90 18.63
CA ILE A 7 41.01 -6.39 19.50
C ILE A 7 40.09 -5.42 18.76
N TYR A 8 40.64 -4.55 17.92
CA TYR A 8 39.84 -3.65 17.07
C TYR A 8 39.03 -4.40 16.01
N PHE A 9 39.59 -5.48 15.45
CA PHE A 9 38.91 -6.35 14.49
C PHE A 9 37.78 -7.15 15.16
N LEU A 10 37.98 -7.62 16.39
CA LEU A 10 36.95 -8.28 17.19
C LEU A 10 35.83 -7.31 17.64
N LEU A 11 36.17 -6.07 18.01
CA LEU A 11 35.20 -5.02 18.33
C LEU A 11 34.38 -4.56 17.12
N LEU A 12 34.93 -4.62 15.90
CA LEU A 12 34.20 -4.39 14.64
C LEU A 12 33.22 -5.50 14.28
N PHE A 13 33.37 -6.72 14.82
CA PHE A 13 32.36 -7.78 14.73
C PHE A 13 31.34 -7.76 15.88
N ILE A 14 31.57 -6.93 16.91
CA ILE A 14 30.60 -6.58 17.97
C ILE A 14 29.93 -5.23 17.61
N VAL A 15 29.89 -4.86 16.32
CA VAL A 15 28.84 -3.95 15.83
C VAL A 15 27.53 -4.62 16.21
N PRO A 16 26.62 -3.92 16.91
CA PRO A 16 25.47 -4.56 17.50
C PRO A 16 24.77 -5.29 16.37
N ILE A 17 24.64 -6.61 16.52
CA ILE A 17 23.53 -7.35 15.99
C ILE A 17 22.33 -6.66 16.64
N LYS A 18 21.92 -5.51 16.10
CA LYS A 18 20.57 -5.01 16.25
C LYS A 18 19.79 -6.21 15.76
N CYS A 19 19.22 -6.95 16.71
CA CYS A 19 18.21 -7.95 16.42
C CYS A 19 17.31 -7.28 15.39
N ILE A 20 17.43 -7.73 14.14
CA ILE A 20 16.42 -7.48 13.15
C ILE A 20 15.27 -8.27 13.73
N GLU A 21 14.46 -7.62 14.57
CA GLU A 21 13.20 -8.19 14.99
C GLU A 21 12.43 -8.35 13.68
N TRP A 22 12.39 -9.58 13.20
CA TRP A 22 11.57 -9.95 12.06
C TRP A 22 10.14 -9.71 12.51
N LYS A 23 9.62 -8.53 12.21
CA LYS A 23 8.27 -8.14 12.59
C LYS A 23 7.34 -9.15 11.93
N LYS A 24 6.64 -9.94 12.76
CA LYS A 24 5.75 -11.00 12.28
C LYS A 24 4.70 -10.37 11.37
N GLU A 25 4.57 -10.92 10.17
CA GLU A 25 3.55 -10.52 9.21
C GLU A 25 2.20 -11.05 9.72
N ASN A 26 1.23 -10.15 9.88
CA ASN A 26 -0.13 -10.51 10.25
C ASN A 26 -0.85 -11.08 9.04
N HIS A 27 -0.86 -10.32 7.94
CA HIS A 27 -1.48 -10.73 6.68
C HIS A 27 -0.54 -10.47 5.51
N THR A 28 -0.67 -11.30 4.47
CA THR A 28 0.10 -11.19 3.23
C THR A 28 -0.79 -11.41 2.02
N TYR A 29 -0.62 -10.56 1.00
CA TYR A 29 -1.43 -10.59 -0.22
C TYR A 29 -0.56 -10.42 -1.46
N VAL A 30 -1.05 -10.97 -2.57
CA VAL A 30 -0.54 -10.64 -3.91
C VAL A 30 -1.59 -9.78 -4.61
N VAL A 31 -1.23 -8.54 -4.91
CA VAL A 31 -2.08 -7.58 -5.59
C VAL A 31 -1.70 -7.52 -7.07
N VAL A 32 -2.66 -7.80 -7.94
CA VAL A 32 -2.46 -7.90 -9.38
C VAL A 32 -3.32 -6.86 -10.09
N PRO A 33 -2.73 -5.96 -10.89
CA PRO A 33 -3.48 -4.99 -11.67
C PRO A 33 -4.36 -5.66 -12.73
N ASN A 34 -5.52 -5.08 -13.02
CA ASN A 34 -6.38 -5.54 -14.11
C ASN A 34 -5.73 -5.22 -15.46
N LYS A 35 -5.69 -6.21 -16.37
CA LYS A 35 -4.94 -6.13 -17.64
C LYS A 35 -5.55 -5.19 -18.69
N THR A 36 -6.81 -4.80 -18.54
CA THR A 36 -7.55 -4.04 -19.55
C THR A 36 -7.66 -2.59 -19.10
N ILE A 37 -6.87 -1.70 -19.71
CA ILE A 37 -6.79 -0.28 -19.34
C ILE A 37 -7.00 0.55 -20.61
N ARG A 38 -7.80 1.60 -20.51
CA ARG A 38 -7.84 2.72 -21.46
C ARG A 38 -6.97 3.86 -20.91
N PRO A 39 -6.36 4.69 -21.78
CA PRO A 39 -5.72 5.93 -21.33
C PRO A 39 -6.68 6.74 -20.45
N ASN A 40 -6.15 7.37 -19.40
CA ASN A 40 -6.90 8.23 -18.46
C ASN A 40 -7.98 7.50 -17.64
N GLN A 41 -7.82 6.20 -17.38
CA GLN A 41 -8.71 5.46 -16.48
C GLN A 41 -7.94 4.86 -15.32
N LEU A 42 -8.45 5.07 -14.11
CA LEU A 42 -8.10 4.24 -12.97
C LEU A 42 -8.35 2.77 -13.30
N TYR A 43 -7.44 1.91 -12.84
CA TYR A 43 -7.57 0.48 -13.03
C TYR A 43 -7.75 -0.22 -11.68
N GLY A 44 -8.65 -1.20 -11.69
CA GLY A 44 -8.88 -2.03 -10.52
C GLY A 44 -7.76 -3.03 -10.27
N PHE A 45 -7.81 -3.68 -9.10
CA PHE A 45 -6.91 -4.76 -8.72
C PHE A 45 -7.68 -6.04 -8.39
N ARG A 46 -7.00 -7.17 -8.57
CA ARG A 46 -7.37 -8.45 -7.97
C ARG A 46 -6.39 -8.75 -6.85
N ILE A 47 -6.92 -9.04 -5.68
CA ILE A 47 -6.15 -9.29 -4.47
C ILE A 47 -6.29 -10.77 -4.14
N PHE A 48 -5.16 -11.47 -4.15
CA PHE A 48 -5.07 -12.89 -3.84
C PHE A 48 -4.41 -13.12 -2.50
N ASP A 49 -4.56 -14.35 -1.99
CA ASP A 49 -3.69 -14.85 -0.92
C ASP A 49 -2.21 -14.76 -1.29
N SER A 50 -1.34 -14.97 -0.30
CA SER A 50 0.11 -14.90 -0.45
C SER A 50 0.71 -15.89 -1.43
N LYS A 51 -0.01 -16.97 -1.78
CA LYS A 51 0.39 -17.98 -2.76
C LYS A 51 -0.20 -17.73 -4.13
N GLN A 52 -0.94 -16.62 -4.30
CA GLN A 52 -1.69 -16.27 -5.49
C GLN A 52 -2.68 -17.36 -5.96
N LYS A 53 -3.24 -18.15 -5.03
CA LYS A 53 -4.15 -19.28 -5.35
C LYS A 53 -5.61 -18.88 -5.27
N THR A 54 -6.03 -18.27 -4.18
CA THR A 54 -7.42 -17.85 -3.96
C THR A 54 -7.56 -16.35 -4.16
N LEU A 55 -8.53 -15.93 -4.96
CA LEU A 55 -8.96 -14.54 -5.07
C LEU A 55 -9.78 -14.17 -3.83
N LEU A 56 -9.30 -13.21 -3.05
CA LEU A 56 -9.92 -12.77 -1.80
C LEU A 56 -10.68 -11.46 -1.98
N TYR A 57 -10.14 -10.51 -2.72
CA TYR A 57 -10.82 -9.25 -2.97
C TYR A 57 -10.67 -8.80 -4.42
N GLN A 58 -11.63 -8.02 -4.88
CA GLN A 58 -11.55 -7.32 -6.15
C GLN A 58 -11.84 -5.85 -5.93
N LEU A 59 -10.84 -5.01 -6.20
CA LEU A 59 -11.01 -3.58 -6.28
C LEU A 59 -11.50 -3.25 -7.70
N LYS A 60 -12.72 -2.75 -7.81
CA LYS A 60 -13.36 -2.36 -9.07
C LYS A 60 -13.39 -0.84 -9.14
N VAL A 61 -13.05 -0.29 -10.29
CA VAL A 61 -13.16 1.14 -10.55
C VAL A 61 -14.24 1.32 -11.60
N SER A 62 -15.15 2.27 -11.38
CA SER A 62 -16.17 2.59 -12.37
C SER A 62 -15.51 3.24 -13.60
N SER A 63 -15.85 2.74 -14.79
CA SER A 63 -15.38 3.31 -16.06
C SER A 63 -16.25 4.48 -16.54
N LYS A 64 -17.43 4.66 -15.93
CA LYS A 64 -18.38 5.75 -16.22
C LYS A 64 -18.19 6.93 -15.28
N ASP A 65 -17.73 6.64 -14.07
CA ASP A 65 -17.50 7.59 -13.01
C ASP A 65 -16.09 7.33 -12.49
N MET A 66 -15.12 8.06 -13.03
CA MET A 66 -13.71 7.87 -12.69
C MET A 66 -13.43 8.20 -11.22
N ASP A 67 -14.41 8.75 -10.51
CA ASP A 67 -14.29 9.21 -9.14
C ASP A 67 -14.47 8.12 -8.09
N THR A 68 -14.98 6.94 -8.48
CA THR A 68 -15.37 5.89 -7.52
C THR A 68 -14.67 4.55 -7.73
N ALA A 69 -14.24 3.97 -6.61
CA ALA A 69 -13.68 2.63 -6.53
C ALA A 69 -14.33 1.82 -5.40
N MET A 70 -14.77 0.61 -5.72
CA MET A 70 -15.44 -0.31 -4.80
C MET A 70 -14.55 -1.51 -4.51
N LEU A 71 -14.37 -1.83 -3.24
CA LEU A 71 -13.73 -3.08 -2.82
C LEU A 71 -14.80 -4.13 -2.54
N VAL A 72 -14.70 -5.24 -3.25
CA VAL A 72 -15.64 -6.36 -3.16
C VAL A 72 -14.93 -7.58 -2.63
N ASP A 73 -15.52 -8.21 -1.61
CA ASP A 73 -15.08 -9.49 -1.07
C ASP A 73 -15.39 -10.65 -2.03
N ASN A 74 -14.47 -11.60 -2.12
CA ASN A 74 -14.66 -12.86 -2.83
C ASN A 74 -14.51 -14.00 -1.82
N PRO A 75 -15.50 -14.91 -1.72
CA PRO A 75 -16.51 -15.21 -2.72
C PRO A 75 -17.84 -14.47 -2.56
N THR A 76 -18.10 -13.80 -1.42
CA THR A 76 -19.45 -13.34 -1.05
C THR A 76 -20.03 -12.27 -1.97
N LYS A 77 -19.18 -11.55 -2.70
CA LYS A 77 -19.53 -10.39 -3.55
C LYS A 77 -20.08 -9.21 -2.77
N ASN A 78 -19.94 -9.21 -1.44
CA ASN A 78 -20.31 -8.08 -0.61
C ASN A 78 -19.32 -6.92 -0.81
N MET A 79 -19.86 -5.70 -0.85
CA MET A 79 -19.02 -4.50 -0.80
C MET A 79 -18.50 -4.34 0.62
N VAL A 80 -17.18 -4.24 0.75
CA VAL A 80 -16.48 -4.09 2.05
C VAL A 80 -15.75 -2.76 2.16
N GLY A 81 -15.71 -1.99 1.07
CA GLY A 81 -15.16 -0.65 1.03
C GLY A 81 -15.66 0.11 -0.18
N ASN A 82 -15.77 1.43 -0.03
CA ASN A 82 -15.95 2.38 -1.12
C ASN A 82 -14.90 3.49 -0.97
N LEU A 83 -14.38 3.99 -2.09
CA LEU A 83 -13.44 5.09 -2.17
C LEU A 83 -13.95 6.04 -3.24
N GLU A 84 -14.10 7.30 -2.86
CA GLU A 84 -14.53 8.39 -3.72
C GLU A 84 -13.44 9.46 -3.72
N GLY A 85 -13.17 10.06 -4.86
CA GLY A 85 -12.14 11.08 -4.96
C GLY A 85 -12.13 11.74 -6.31
N ILE A 86 -11.41 12.86 -6.41
CA ILE A 86 -11.25 13.57 -7.67
C ILE A 86 -9.91 13.16 -8.29
N TRP A 87 -9.95 12.57 -9.48
CA TRP A 87 -8.79 11.95 -10.16
C TRP A 87 -8.39 12.67 -11.43
N ILE A 88 -8.32 14.00 -11.37
CA ILE A 88 -8.14 14.84 -12.56
C ILE A 88 -6.70 14.79 -13.13
N ASP A 89 -5.72 14.26 -12.38
CA ASP A 89 -4.32 13.98 -12.80
C ASP A 89 -3.57 13.22 -11.67
N LYS A 90 -3.96 13.49 -10.41
CA LYS A 90 -3.51 12.82 -9.19
C LYS A 90 -4.68 12.81 -8.21
N ALA A 91 -4.82 11.77 -7.40
CA ALA A 91 -5.71 11.85 -6.25
C ALA A 91 -5.15 12.90 -5.27
N PHE A 92 -5.79 14.06 -5.18
CA PHE A 92 -5.40 15.11 -4.24
C PHE A 92 -6.05 14.91 -2.88
N ASN A 93 -7.36 14.64 -2.90
CA ASN A 93 -8.16 14.29 -1.74
C ASN A 93 -9.14 13.20 -2.15
N SER A 94 -9.21 12.14 -1.36
CA SER A 94 -10.16 11.06 -1.53
C SER A 94 -10.79 10.74 -0.18
N THR A 95 -12.09 10.53 -0.16
CA THR A 95 -12.83 10.03 0.99
C THR A 95 -13.08 8.55 0.80
N PHE A 96 -12.99 7.78 1.86
CA PHE A 96 -13.32 6.35 1.80
C PHE A 96 -14.23 5.97 2.96
N SER A 97 -14.99 4.92 2.74
CA SER A 97 -15.79 4.25 3.76
C SER A 97 -15.44 2.78 3.73
N VAL A 98 -15.08 2.21 4.88
CA VAL A 98 -14.76 0.78 5.02
C VAL A 98 -15.68 0.16 6.05
N TYR A 99 -16.17 -1.04 5.75
CA TYR A 99 -16.92 -1.81 6.73
C TYR A 99 -15.96 -2.41 7.75
N ASP A 100 -16.01 -1.93 8.98
CA ASP A 100 -15.19 -2.43 10.07
C ASP A 100 -15.92 -3.61 10.74
N ASN A 101 -15.43 -4.82 10.48
CA ASN A 101 -15.99 -6.05 11.07
C ASN A 101 -15.91 -6.07 12.60
N LYS A 102 -14.95 -5.35 13.22
CA LYS A 102 -14.82 -5.30 14.69
C LYS A 102 -15.88 -4.39 15.30
N LEU A 103 -16.20 -3.29 14.62
CA LEU A 103 -17.18 -2.30 15.07
C LEU A 103 -18.59 -2.53 14.50
N ILE A 104 -18.72 -3.46 13.54
CA ILE A 104 -19.96 -3.80 12.82
C ILE A 104 -20.61 -2.52 12.25
N LYS A 105 -19.79 -1.65 11.67
CA LYS A 105 -20.24 -0.37 11.09
C LYS A 105 -19.34 0.08 9.96
N TRP A 106 -19.89 0.91 9.08
CA TRP A 106 -19.11 1.70 8.15
C TRP A 106 -18.37 2.80 8.90
N THR A 107 -17.08 2.92 8.62
CA THR A 107 -16.22 3.97 9.18
C THR A 107 -15.58 4.73 8.04
N ASP A 108 -15.72 6.05 8.10
CA ASP A 108 -15.19 6.95 7.09
C ASP A 108 -13.76 7.36 7.39
N GLY A 109 -13.04 7.72 6.34
CA GLY A 109 -11.71 8.26 6.42
C GLY A 109 -11.37 9.11 5.20
N ILE A 110 -10.21 9.76 5.27
CA ILE A 110 -9.74 10.68 4.24
C ILE A 110 -8.31 10.31 3.89
N ILE A 111 -7.99 10.27 2.60
CA ILE A 111 -6.63 10.16 2.07
C ILE A 111 -6.32 11.48 1.37
N GLN A 112 -5.24 12.14 1.79
CA GLN A 112 -4.77 13.38 1.20
C GLN A 112 -3.36 13.17 0.65
N SER A 113 -3.14 13.57 -0.59
CA SER A 113 -1.81 13.65 -1.18
C SER A 113 -1.08 14.86 -0.63
N LYS A 114 0.16 14.65 -0.20
CA LYS A 114 1.08 15.72 0.20
C LYS A 114 2.30 15.66 -0.70
N TRP A 115 2.64 16.81 -1.27
CA TRP A 115 3.78 16.93 -2.16
C TRP A 115 5.03 17.36 -1.41
N HIS A 116 6.12 16.63 -1.60
CA HIS A 116 7.47 17.02 -1.21
C HIS A 116 8.38 16.76 -2.41
N LEU A 117 9.29 17.69 -2.70
CA LEU A 117 10.09 17.76 -3.95
C LEU A 117 10.68 16.46 -4.50
N LEU A 118 10.92 15.44 -3.66
CA LEU A 118 11.66 14.22 -4.02
C LEU A 118 10.93 12.90 -3.71
N SER A 119 9.84 12.92 -2.95
CA SER A 119 9.08 11.71 -2.63
C SER A 119 7.69 12.10 -2.16
N PRO A 120 6.66 11.86 -2.97
CA PRO A 120 5.32 12.19 -2.56
C PRO A 120 4.87 11.20 -1.48
N TYR A 121 4.14 11.71 -0.50
CA TYR A 121 3.56 10.92 0.58
C TYR A 121 2.09 11.25 0.73
N TYR A 122 1.35 10.35 1.37
CA TYR A 122 -0.06 10.53 1.63
C TYR A 122 -0.28 10.52 3.12
N THR A 123 -1.14 11.42 3.58
CA THR A 123 -1.67 11.38 4.93
C THR A 123 -3.05 10.77 4.87
N MET A 124 -3.34 9.86 5.78
CA MET A 124 -4.65 9.24 5.91
C MET A 124 -5.18 9.48 7.32
N GLU A 125 -6.44 9.86 7.42
CA GLU A 125 -7.18 9.92 8.68
C GLU A 125 -8.22 8.81 8.71
N TYR A 126 -8.23 8.02 9.78
CA TYR A 126 -9.18 6.93 10.00
C TYR A 126 -9.42 6.79 11.49
N ASN A 127 -10.70 6.80 11.91
CA ASN A 127 -11.08 6.66 13.32
C ASN A 127 -10.33 7.64 14.26
N ASN A 128 -10.22 8.91 13.87
CA ASN A 128 -9.48 9.98 14.57
C ASN A 128 -7.97 9.74 14.73
N GLU A 129 -7.41 8.73 14.07
CA GLU A 129 -5.96 8.50 14.00
C GLU A 129 -5.41 8.89 12.64
N GLN A 130 -4.14 9.32 12.63
CA GLN A 130 -3.45 9.72 11.41
C GLN A 130 -2.31 8.75 11.06
N PHE A 131 -2.20 8.49 9.76
CA PHE A 131 -1.26 7.55 9.17
C PHE A 131 -0.54 8.19 7.99
N ILE A 132 0.66 7.70 7.69
CA ILE A 132 1.49 8.21 6.59
C ILE A 132 1.85 7.07 5.67
N ALA A 133 1.51 7.19 4.39
CA ALA A 133 1.97 6.29 3.34
C ALA A 133 3.05 6.99 2.50
N LYS A 134 4.24 6.39 2.41
CA LYS A 134 5.35 6.92 1.61
C LYS A 134 5.58 6.07 0.38
N TRP A 135 5.64 6.70 -0.78
CA TRP A 135 5.92 6.04 -2.05
C TRP A 135 7.35 6.33 -2.53
N LYS A 136 8.11 5.26 -2.81
CA LYS A 136 9.44 5.32 -3.42
C LYS A 136 9.29 5.11 -4.92
N GLY A 137 9.21 6.22 -5.67
CA GLY A 137 8.97 6.24 -7.12
C GLY A 137 9.82 5.25 -7.91
N VAL A 138 11.15 5.30 -7.72
CA VAL A 138 12.12 4.50 -8.48
C VAL A 138 11.97 3.00 -8.24
N SER A 139 11.79 2.58 -6.99
CA SER A 139 11.67 1.16 -6.65
C SER A 139 10.23 0.65 -6.69
N ARG A 140 9.25 1.53 -6.94
CA ARG A 140 7.80 1.29 -6.83
C ARG A 140 7.41 0.61 -5.51
N GLN A 141 8.14 0.92 -4.45
CA GLN A 141 7.87 0.42 -3.10
C GLN A 141 7.05 1.44 -2.35
N ALA A 142 6.18 0.96 -1.45
CA ALA A 142 5.51 1.85 -0.52
C ALA A 142 5.44 1.27 0.88
N ASN A 143 5.42 2.16 1.85
CA ASN A 143 5.35 1.81 3.26
C ASN A 143 4.29 2.66 3.95
N VAL A 144 3.51 2.05 4.84
CA VAL A 144 2.55 2.74 5.71
C VAL A 144 3.08 2.78 7.13
N TYR A 145 2.96 3.93 7.77
CA TYR A 145 3.36 4.15 9.15
C TYR A 145 2.26 4.85 9.94
N THR A 146 2.38 4.80 11.27
CA THR A 146 1.71 5.77 12.15
C THR A 146 2.21 7.20 11.89
N LYS A 147 1.45 8.23 12.30
CA LYS A 147 1.81 9.65 12.13
C LYS A 147 3.26 9.98 12.53
N ASN A 148 3.72 9.45 13.65
CA ASN A 148 5.07 9.71 14.17
C ASN A 148 6.16 8.88 13.48
N GLN A 149 5.79 8.02 12.53
CA GLN A 149 6.68 7.12 11.77
C GLN A 149 7.44 6.09 12.62
N ASN A 150 7.02 5.90 13.87
CA ASN A 150 7.67 4.98 14.81
C ASN A 150 7.28 3.52 14.55
N GLU A 151 6.15 3.28 13.87
CA GLU A 151 5.64 1.93 13.64
C GLU A 151 5.33 1.72 12.15
N LEU A 152 5.99 0.74 11.54
CA LEU A 152 5.65 0.23 10.20
C LEU A 152 4.39 -0.65 10.30
N LEU A 153 3.36 -0.30 9.53
CA LEU A 153 2.07 -0.97 9.50
C LEU A 153 1.92 -1.90 8.31
N ALA A 154 2.41 -1.48 7.15
CA ALA A 154 2.36 -2.29 5.93
C ALA A 154 3.46 -1.88 4.94
N GLU A 155 3.75 -2.78 4.01
CA GLU A 155 4.72 -2.58 2.94
C GLU A 155 4.26 -3.23 1.64
N TRP A 156 4.39 -2.50 0.53
CA TRP A 156 4.26 -3.01 -0.83
C TRP A 156 5.63 -3.08 -1.49
N ARG A 157 5.92 -4.23 -2.10
CA ARG A 157 7.09 -4.40 -2.95
C ARG A 157 6.73 -5.11 -4.26
N PRO A 158 7.19 -4.61 -5.42
CA PRO A 158 7.13 -5.39 -6.64
C PRO A 158 8.06 -6.61 -6.50
N PRO A 159 7.69 -7.79 -7.06
CA PRO A 159 8.65 -8.87 -7.25
C PRO A 159 9.87 -8.39 -8.05
N THR A 160 11.06 -8.90 -7.74
CA THR A 160 12.36 -8.48 -8.30
C THR A 160 12.39 -8.38 -9.83
N LEU A 161 11.66 -9.24 -10.54
CA LEU A 161 11.58 -9.25 -12.01
C LEU A 161 10.40 -8.45 -12.60
N SER A 162 9.53 -7.87 -11.77
CA SER A 162 8.32 -7.17 -12.21
C SER A 162 8.52 -5.68 -12.46
N LEU A 163 9.69 -5.12 -12.11
CA LEU A 163 10.04 -3.71 -12.35
C LEU A 163 10.06 -3.35 -13.84
N LEU A 164 10.29 -4.33 -14.73
CA LEU A 164 10.30 -4.17 -16.19
C LEU A 164 8.91 -4.23 -16.83
N TRP A 165 7.85 -4.46 -16.05
CA TRP A 165 6.50 -4.65 -16.59
C TRP A 165 5.72 -3.34 -16.53
N LYS A 166 4.93 -3.08 -17.58
CA LYS A 166 4.04 -1.91 -17.68
C LYS A 166 3.07 -1.83 -16.49
N TYR A 167 2.66 -2.98 -15.96
CA TYR A 167 1.76 -3.10 -14.81
C TYR A 167 2.34 -4.09 -13.79
N PRO A 168 3.12 -3.60 -12.81
CA PRO A 168 3.78 -4.48 -11.85
C PRO A 168 2.74 -5.11 -10.91
N LYS A 169 3.00 -6.36 -10.54
CA LYS A 169 2.32 -6.98 -9.40
C LYS A 169 2.93 -6.43 -8.11
N TYR A 170 2.18 -6.43 -7.01
CA TYR A 170 2.69 -6.03 -5.71
C TYR A 170 2.51 -7.14 -4.69
N ASN A 171 3.56 -7.43 -3.92
CA ASN A 171 3.46 -8.21 -2.69
C ASN A 171 3.17 -7.23 -1.55
N LEU A 172 2.02 -7.38 -0.91
CA LEU A 172 1.62 -6.61 0.27
C LEU A 172 1.86 -7.43 1.52
N LYS A 173 2.60 -6.86 2.47
CA LYS A 173 2.81 -7.38 3.82
C LYS A 173 2.21 -6.40 4.82
N ILE A 174 1.34 -6.90 5.71
CA ILE A 174 0.72 -6.12 6.78
C ILE A 174 1.28 -6.63 8.10
N TYR A 175 1.80 -5.71 8.92
CA TYR A 175 2.46 -5.98 10.19
C TYR A 175 1.63 -5.53 11.39
N SER A 176 0.44 -4.96 11.18
CA SER A 176 -0.39 -4.40 12.25
C SER A 176 -1.89 -4.49 11.92
N ASN A 177 -2.70 -4.76 12.94
CA ASN A 177 -4.17 -4.87 12.84
C ASN A 177 -4.90 -3.56 13.18
N LYS A 178 -4.18 -2.44 13.20
CA LYS A 178 -4.71 -1.10 13.48
C LYS A 178 -5.66 -0.59 12.41
N LEU A 179 -5.42 -0.97 11.16
CA LEU A 179 -6.25 -0.60 10.01
C LEU A 179 -6.88 -1.86 9.40
N PRO A 180 -8.15 -1.82 8.96
CA PRO A 180 -8.71 -2.85 8.11
C PRO A 180 -7.92 -3.03 6.81
N ASP A 181 -7.87 -4.27 6.30
CA ASP A 181 -7.09 -4.59 5.10
C ASP A 181 -7.49 -3.74 3.88
N ALA A 182 -8.78 -3.42 3.79
CA ALA A 182 -9.38 -2.60 2.75
C ALA A 182 -8.68 -1.25 2.54
N ILE A 183 -8.26 -0.61 3.64
CA ILE A 183 -7.61 0.70 3.61
C ILE A 183 -6.26 0.62 2.88
N TYR A 184 -5.52 -0.47 3.08
CA TYR A 184 -4.26 -0.69 2.37
C TYR A 184 -4.50 -0.85 0.86
N PHE A 185 -5.56 -1.54 0.44
CA PHE A 185 -5.88 -1.65 -0.99
C PHE A 185 -6.25 -0.29 -1.62
N PHE A 186 -7.00 0.55 -0.90
CA PHE A 186 -7.31 1.91 -1.37
C PHE A 186 -6.07 2.80 -1.44
N LEU A 187 -5.19 2.74 -0.44
CA LEU A 187 -3.92 3.46 -0.49
C LEU A 187 -3.10 3.06 -1.71
N LEU A 188 -3.01 1.76 -2.03
CA LEU A 188 -2.28 1.32 -3.21
C LEU A 188 -2.88 1.90 -4.50
N LEU A 189 -4.21 1.87 -4.66
CA LEU A 189 -4.87 2.49 -5.82
C LEU A 189 -4.51 3.97 -5.96
N VAL A 190 -4.61 4.72 -4.86
CA VAL A 190 -4.30 6.15 -4.82
C VAL A 190 -2.85 6.44 -5.18
N MET A 191 -1.92 5.60 -4.71
CA MET A 191 -0.49 5.77 -4.95
C MET A 191 -0.07 5.42 -6.38
N ASP A 192 -0.65 4.35 -6.93
CA ASP A 192 -0.28 3.71 -8.20
C ASP A 192 -0.92 4.41 -9.41
N HIS A 193 -2.05 5.12 -9.21
CA HIS A 193 -2.70 5.91 -10.24
C HIS A 193 -1.79 6.96 -10.90
N ARG A 194 -0.73 7.42 -10.20
CA ARG A 194 0.16 8.49 -10.68
C ARG A 194 1.15 8.10 -11.77
N TYR A 195 1.34 6.81 -12.06
CA TYR A 195 2.43 6.36 -12.94
C TYR A 195 2.03 6.25 -14.42
N LEU A 196 0.76 6.50 -14.77
CA LEU A 196 0.29 6.30 -16.14
C LEU A 196 0.48 7.51 -17.07
N ASP A 197 0.84 8.70 -16.55
CA ASP A 197 0.92 9.94 -17.36
C ASP A 197 2.34 10.34 -17.80
N TYR A 198 3.37 9.51 -17.57
CA TYR A 198 4.75 9.85 -17.95
C TYR A 198 5.25 9.23 -19.27
N ASP A 199 4.42 8.46 -19.98
CA ASP A 199 4.79 7.79 -21.24
C ASP A 199 3.94 8.24 -22.45
N SER A 200 3.32 9.43 -22.42
CA SER A 200 2.64 10.03 -23.57
C SER A 200 3.34 11.27 -24.09
#